data_AF-A0A7R9I6X7-F1
#
_entry.id   AF-A0A7R9I6X7-F1
#
_cell.length_a   1.000
_cell.length_b   1.000
_cell.length_c   1.000
_cell.angle_alpha   90.00
_cell.angle_beta   90.00
_cell.angle_gamma   90.00
#
_symmetry.space_group_name_H-M   'P 1'
#
loop_
_entity.id
_entity.type
_entity.pdbx_description
1 polymer ?
#
loop_
_entity_poly.entity_id
_entity_poly.type
_entity_poly.pdbx_seq_one_letter_code
_entity_poly.pdbx_strand_id
1 'polypeptide(L)'
;MYDKTPTKLGLFTGGLGSFLSSDEESADPDEPEESATAGMEVTALGVQVRPFVFFSGQGELMGHVWSGTGSEKTPAFQTIALLQDHLEYLPLQTGFIAELSLIGAVSFDLSGQIQLSLWNKNAHSLVEKNAGIALQGLIKVDTSFVRSQVEFNLATEVKLNLVSDIDFYGNLALCLQLKQPDSVVRHNIYKVERIPGSKHRLRKSKYKTIPVPGRTYALNRKNNEMCIVEMTLGFYMFRHIYGAIIRTFDCACLSYSSEY
;
A
#
# COMPACT_ATOMS: atom_id res chain seq x y z
N MET A 1 -2.85 2.91 29.26
CA MET A 1 -3.66 2.21 28.23
C MET A 1 -3.31 2.83 26.89
N TYR A 2 -2.23 2.39 26.23
CA TYR A 2 -1.83 2.96 24.94
C TYR A 2 -2.76 2.41 23.85
N ASP A 3 -3.44 3.28 23.10
CA ASP A 3 -4.18 2.90 21.89
C ASP A 3 -3.19 2.23 20.93
N LYS A 4 -3.32 0.90 20.76
CA LYS A 4 -2.38 0.06 20.01
C LYS A 4 -2.64 0.08 18.50
N THR A 5 -3.25 1.14 17.97
CA THR A 5 -3.42 1.26 16.51
C THR A 5 -2.17 1.91 15.90
N PRO A 6 -1.35 1.16 15.13
CA PRO A 6 -0.09 1.68 14.60
C PRO A 6 -0.30 2.73 13.50
N THR A 7 -1.42 2.70 12.77
CA THR A 7 -1.77 3.70 11.76
C THR A 7 -3.27 3.76 11.52
N LYS A 8 -3.86 4.95 11.42
CA LYS A 8 -5.23 5.19 10.93
C LYS A 8 -5.16 6.13 9.72
N LEU A 9 -5.94 5.81 8.69
CA LEU A 9 -6.10 6.61 7.49
C LEU A 9 -7.58 6.98 7.37
N GLY A 10 -7.87 8.27 7.29
CA GLY A 10 -9.20 8.81 7.03
C GLY A 10 -9.19 9.55 5.71
N LEU A 11 -10.28 9.42 4.95
CA LEU A 11 -10.58 10.28 3.82
C LEU A 11 -11.85 11.05 4.17
N PHE A 12 -11.89 12.33 3.84
CA PHE A 12 -13.07 13.15 4.02
C PHE A 12 -13.40 13.88 2.73
N THR A 13 -14.68 14.06 2.50
CA THR A 13 -15.25 14.71 1.32
C THR A 13 -16.45 15.53 1.74
N GLY A 14 -16.62 16.73 1.21
CA GLY A 14 -17.81 17.56 1.33
C GLY A 14 -18.25 18.07 -0.04
N GLY A 15 -19.54 18.35 -0.23
CA GLY A 15 -20.04 18.98 -1.46
C GLY A 15 -19.84 18.21 -2.78
N LEU A 16 -19.60 16.89 -2.76
CA LEU A 16 -19.45 16.06 -3.98
C LEU A 16 -20.77 15.48 -4.51
N GLY A 17 -21.87 15.62 -3.77
CA GLY A 17 -23.18 15.09 -4.16
C GLY A 17 -23.72 15.69 -5.47
N SER A 18 -23.41 16.96 -5.72
CA SER A 18 -23.79 17.69 -6.95
C SER A 18 -23.13 17.15 -8.23
N PHE A 19 -22.07 16.35 -8.11
CA PHE A 19 -21.41 15.70 -9.26
C PHE A 19 -21.94 14.30 -9.57
N LEU A 20 -22.56 13.64 -8.59
CA LEU A 20 -23.00 12.25 -8.70
C LEU A 20 -24.52 12.14 -8.92
N SER A 21 -25.29 13.13 -8.47
CA SER A 21 -26.74 13.21 -8.74
C SER A 21 -27.00 14.15 -9.92
N SER A 22 -27.39 13.58 -11.06
CA SER A 22 -28.13 14.31 -12.08
C SER A 22 -29.64 14.30 -11.83
N ASP A 23 -30.10 13.69 -10.74
CA ASP A 23 -31.53 13.63 -10.40
C ASP A 23 -31.88 14.77 -9.44
N GLU A 24 -32.75 15.65 -9.93
CA GLU A 24 -33.39 16.78 -9.26
C GLU A 24 -34.34 16.35 -8.13
N GLU A 25 -33.96 15.44 -7.23
CA GLU A 25 -34.75 15.17 -6.03
C GLU A 25 -34.12 15.78 -4.78
N SER A 26 -34.72 16.91 -4.42
CA SER A 26 -34.65 17.62 -3.13
C SER A 26 -33.27 18.14 -2.72
N ALA A 27 -32.86 19.25 -3.33
CA ALA A 27 -32.15 20.26 -2.56
C ALA A 27 -33.17 20.83 -1.55
N ASP A 28 -33.02 20.50 -0.27
CA ASP A 28 -33.65 21.29 0.78
C ASP A 28 -33.10 22.72 0.66
N PRO A 29 -33.93 23.75 0.48
CA PRO A 29 -33.48 25.12 0.21
C PRO A 29 -32.72 25.78 1.37
N ASP A 30 -32.59 25.08 2.50
CA ASP A 30 -31.89 25.51 3.71
C ASP A 30 -30.48 24.87 3.88
N GLU A 31 -30.04 23.98 2.98
CA GLU A 31 -28.66 23.48 3.00
C GLU A 31 -27.72 24.44 2.25
N PRO A 32 -26.68 25.01 2.90
CA PRO A 32 -25.73 25.85 2.22
C PRO A 32 -25.02 25.05 1.13
N GLU A 33 -24.86 25.62 -0.07
CA GLU A 33 -24.06 25.03 -1.15
C GLU A 33 -22.64 24.72 -0.63
N GLU A 34 -22.41 23.47 -0.23
CA GLU A 34 -21.10 23.05 0.24
C GLU A 34 -20.14 22.99 -0.96
N SER A 35 -19.05 23.76 -0.87
CA SER A 35 -18.01 23.71 -1.89
C SER A 35 -17.35 22.33 -1.91
N ALA A 36 -17.32 21.70 -3.10
CA ALA A 36 -16.67 20.42 -3.34
C ALA A 36 -15.25 20.39 -2.77
N THR A 37 -15.04 19.63 -1.69
CA THR A 37 -13.77 19.56 -0.96
C THR A 37 -13.44 18.10 -0.70
N ALA A 38 -12.18 17.72 -0.84
CA ALA A 38 -11.72 16.41 -0.39
C ALA A 38 -10.35 16.50 0.26
N GLY A 39 -10.08 15.61 1.21
CA GLY A 39 -8.79 15.52 1.85
C GLY A 39 -8.59 14.20 2.58
N MET A 40 -7.44 14.11 3.22
CA MET A 40 -6.96 12.93 3.91
C MET A 40 -6.40 13.30 5.28
N GLU A 41 -6.68 12.45 6.24
CA GLU A 41 -6.15 12.52 7.59
C GLU A 41 -5.34 11.25 7.89
N VAL A 42 -4.15 11.42 8.46
CA VAL A 42 -3.28 10.31 8.82
C VAL A 42 -2.91 10.41 10.29
N THR A 43 -3.09 9.32 11.02
CA THR A 43 -2.53 9.15 12.35
C THR A 43 -1.51 8.02 12.29
N ALA A 44 -0.26 8.29 12.68
CA ALA A 44 0.82 7.32 12.70
C ALA A 44 1.42 7.23 14.11
N LEU A 45 1.57 6.02 14.66
CA LEU A 45 2.14 5.78 15.99
C LEU A 45 1.46 6.60 17.11
N GLY A 46 0.15 6.83 16.99
CA GLY A 46 -0.64 7.63 17.95
C GLY A 46 -0.49 9.15 17.81
N VAL A 47 0.27 9.63 16.82
CA VAL A 47 0.40 11.06 16.51
C VAL A 47 -0.45 11.38 15.26
N GLN A 48 -1.37 12.32 15.41
CA GLN A 48 -2.20 12.83 14.32
C GLN A 48 -1.38 13.85 13.50
N VAL A 49 -1.26 13.60 12.21
CA VAL A 49 -0.58 14.50 11.27
C VAL A 49 -1.57 15.55 10.79
N ARG A 50 -1.10 16.75 10.43
CA ARG A 50 -1.94 17.80 9.83
C ARG A 50 -2.69 17.23 8.61
N PRO A 51 -4.02 17.36 8.54
CA PRO A 51 -4.80 16.91 7.40
C PRO A 51 -4.32 17.56 6.09
N PHE A 52 -4.31 16.78 5.02
CA PHE A 52 -3.97 17.22 3.69
C PHE A 52 -5.25 17.41 2.87
N VAL A 53 -5.46 18.60 2.33
CA VAL A 53 -6.60 18.90 1.45
C VAL A 53 -6.14 18.72 0.01
N PHE A 54 -6.83 17.87 -0.75
CA PHE A 54 -6.52 17.61 -2.15
C PHE A 54 -6.97 18.76 -3.05
N PHE A 55 -8.18 19.27 -2.81
CA PHE A 55 -8.77 20.39 -3.53
C PHE A 55 -9.82 21.06 -2.66
N SER A 56 -10.02 22.36 -2.88
CA SER A 56 -11.05 23.17 -2.22
C SER A 56 -11.83 23.93 -3.29
N GLY A 57 -13.02 23.44 -3.61
CA GLY A 57 -13.92 24.01 -4.61
C GLY A 57 -13.91 23.26 -5.94
N GLN A 58 -14.99 23.43 -6.69
CA GLN A 58 -15.23 22.76 -7.98
C GLN A 58 -14.21 23.14 -9.06
N GLY A 59 -13.73 24.38 -9.08
CA GLY A 59 -12.75 24.83 -10.07
C GLY A 59 -11.41 24.10 -9.94
N GLU A 60 -10.91 23.92 -8.72
CA GLU A 60 -9.66 23.19 -8.46
C GLU A 60 -9.82 21.69 -8.77
N LEU A 61 -10.95 21.08 -8.37
CA LEU A 61 -11.27 19.70 -8.72
C LEU A 61 -11.27 19.49 -10.23
N MET A 62 -12.00 20.32 -10.98
CA MET A 62 -12.04 20.21 -12.43
C MET A 62 -10.68 20.48 -13.07
N GLY A 63 -9.89 21.41 -12.51
CA GLY A 63 -8.50 21.61 -12.91
C GLY A 63 -7.66 20.34 -12.75
N HIS A 64 -7.82 19.62 -11.64
CA HIS A 64 -7.13 18.34 -11.39
C HIS A 64 -7.58 17.23 -12.35
N VAL A 65 -8.88 17.13 -12.64
CA VAL A 65 -9.42 16.16 -13.60
C VAL A 65 -8.89 16.43 -15.02
N TRP A 66 -8.92 17.68 -15.48
CA TRP A 66 -8.49 18.05 -16.84
C TRP A 66 -6.99 17.98 -17.04
N SER A 67 -6.21 18.31 -16.01
CA SER A 67 -4.75 18.15 -16.03
C SER A 67 -4.30 16.70 -15.85
N GLY A 68 -5.22 15.81 -15.47
CA GLY A 68 -4.92 14.41 -15.18
C GLY A 68 -4.00 14.24 -13.97
N THR A 69 -3.93 15.23 -13.06
CA THR A 69 -3.13 15.11 -11.83
C THR A 69 -3.61 13.91 -11.02
N GLY A 70 -2.68 13.05 -10.62
CA GLY A 70 -2.98 11.79 -9.96
C GLY A 70 -3.13 10.59 -10.91
N SER A 71 -3.12 10.80 -12.24
CA SER A 71 -3.08 9.68 -13.21
C SER A 71 -1.77 8.90 -13.12
N GLU A 72 -0.70 9.54 -12.68
CA GLU A 72 0.55 8.89 -12.29
C GLU A 72 0.61 8.69 -10.77
N LYS A 73 1.29 7.62 -10.36
CA LYS A 73 1.46 7.28 -8.95
C LYS A 73 2.20 8.40 -8.22
N THR A 74 1.52 9.01 -7.25
CA THR A 74 2.02 10.16 -6.49
C THR A 74 2.18 9.80 -5.01
N PRO A 75 3.34 10.02 -4.39
CA PRO A 75 3.52 9.81 -2.95
C PRO A 75 2.75 10.89 -2.17
N ALA A 76 1.93 10.46 -1.21
CA ALA A 76 1.11 11.34 -0.37
C ALA A 76 1.71 11.54 1.03
N PHE A 77 2.31 10.49 1.61
CA PHE A 77 2.90 10.57 2.94
C PHE A 77 4.07 9.59 3.08
N GLN A 78 5.22 10.09 3.53
CA GLN A 78 6.42 9.30 3.76
C GLN A 78 7.02 9.65 5.11
N THR A 79 7.33 8.64 5.92
CA THR A 79 7.97 8.85 7.22
C THR A 79 8.81 7.65 7.62
N ILE A 80 9.82 7.91 8.44
CA ILE A 80 10.64 6.90 9.10
C ILE A 80 10.65 7.26 10.57
N ALA A 81 10.33 6.28 11.42
CA ALA A 81 10.28 6.46 12.86
C ALA A 81 11.12 5.37 13.54
N LEU A 82 11.82 5.77 14.60
CA LEU A 82 12.53 4.87 15.47
C LEU A 82 11.53 4.27 16.46
N LEU A 83 11.35 2.94 16.42
CA LEU A 83 10.46 2.21 17.31
C LEU A 83 11.13 1.85 18.63
N GLN A 84 12.40 1.44 18.54
CA GLN A 84 13.17 0.98 19.69
C GLN A 84 14.59 1.49 19.55
N ASP A 85 15.12 2.05 20.61
CA ASP A 85 16.54 2.35 20.75
C ASP A 85 16.93 2.01 22.18
N HIS A 86 17.57 0.86 22.35
CA HIS A 86 17.95 0.35 23.66
C HIS A 86 19.43 0.05 23.64
N LEU A 87 20.16 0.64 24.59
CA LEU A 87 21.57 0.37 24.83
C LEU A 87 21.75 0.10 26.32
N GLU A 88 22.28 -1.08 26.63
CA GLU A 88 22.43 -1.54 27.99
C GLU A 88 23.74 -2.31 28.19
N TYR A 89 24.38 -2.07 29.32
CA TYR A 89 25.57 -2.80 29.75
C TYR A 89 25.18 -3.75 30.88
N LEU A 90 25.23 -5.04 30.61
CA LEU A 90 24.90 -6.09 31.56
C LEU A 90 26.18 -6.66 32.21
N PRO A 91 26.36 -6.51 33.54
CA PRO A 91 27.40 -7.22 34.26
C PRO A 91 27.01 -8.69 34.40
N LEU A 92 27.78 -9.58 33.77
CA LEU A 92 27.61 -11.02 33.88
C LEU A 92 28.14 -11.51 35.22
N GLN A 93 27.58 -12.63 35.72
CA GLN A 93 28.05 -13.27 36.96
C GLN A 93 29.53 -13.67 36.92
N THR A 94 30.10 -13.80 35.73
CA THR A 94 31.53 -14.07 35.50
C THR A 94 32.43 -12.83 35.67
N GLY A 95 31.85 -11.65 35.92
CA GLY A 95 32.57 -10.37 36.05
C GLY A 95 32.83 -9.64 34.73
N PHE A 96 32.38 -10.19 33.60
CA PHE A 96 32.48 -9.54 32.29
C PHE A 96 31.29 -8.62 32.03
N ILE A 97 31.50 -7.58 31.24
CA ILE A 97 30.43 -6.67 30.82
C ILE A 97 30.01 -7.03 29.41
N ALA A 98 28.73 -7.35 29.23
CA ALA A 98 28.10 -7.53 27.94
C ALA A 98 27.40 -6.23 27.52
N GLU A 99 27.71 -5.75 26.33
CA GLU A 99 27.04 -4.63 25.68
C GLU A 99 25.90 -5.19 24.81
N LEU A 100 24.67 -4.77 25.12
CA LEU A 100 23.47 -5.06 24.35
C LEU A 100 23.01 -3.76 23.70
N SER A 101 22.88 -3.77 22.38
CA SER A 101 22.26 -2.69 21.62
C SER A 101 21.16 -3.26 20.74
N LEU A 102 19.98 -2.64 20.76
CA LEU A 102 18.83 -3.02 19.94
C LEU A 102 18.21 -1.75 19.35
N ILE A 103 18.25 -1.66 18.03
CA ILE A 103 17.69 -0.57 17.25
C ILE A 103 16.59 -1.13 16.36
N GLY A 104 15.39 -0.55 16.46
CA GLY A 104 14.24 -0.88 15.65
C GLY A 104 13.71 0.36 14.96
N ALA A 105 13.49 0.28 13.66
CA ALA A 105 12.93 1.35 12.85
C ALA A 105 11.77 0.84 12.01
N VAL A 106 10.81 1.73 11.76
CA VAL A 106 9.70 1.51 10.83
C VAL A 106 9.69 2.63 9.81
N SER A 107 9.43 2.29 8.56
CA SER A 107 9.14 3.24 7.49
C SER A 107 7.70 3.06 7.02
N PHE A 108 7.07 4.15 6.64
CA PHE A 108 5.75 4.17 6.01
C PHE A 108 5.81 5.03 4.77
N ASP A 109 5.25 4.52 3.68
CA ASP A 109 5.11 5.18 2.40
C ASP A 109 3.71 4.93 1.88
N LEU A 110 2.94 6.00 1.74
CA LEU A 110 1.59 6.01 1.20
C LEU A 110 1.62 6.73 -0.13
N SER A 111 1.12 6.06 -1.17
CA SER A 111 1.05 6.58 -2.51
C SER A 111 -0.30 6.26 -3.14
N GLY A 112 -0.75 7.14 -4.03
CA GLY A 112 -2.04 7.04 -4.67
C GLY A 112 -1.95 7.28 -6.17
N GLN A 113 -2.86 6.66 -6.90
CA GLN A 113 -3.10 6.88 -8.31
C GLN A 113 -4.61 6.84 -8.56
N ILE A 114 -5.10 7.73 -9.40
CA ILE A 114 -6.50 7.83 -9.79
C ILE A 114 -6.55 8.08 -11.29
N GLN A 115 -7.26 7.24 -12.01
CA GLN A 115 -7.56 7.37 -13.43
C GLN A 115 -9.06 7.53 -13.57
N LEU A 116 -9.48 8.61 -14.21
CA LEU A 116 -10.89 8.91 -14.44
C LEU A 116 -11.10 9.09 -15.94
N SER A 117 -12.09 8.38 -16.50
CA SER A 117 -12.53 8.58 -17.88
C SER A 117 -13.99 9.02 -17.89
N LEU A 118 -14.22 10.30 -18.22
CA LEU A 118 -15.59 10.83 -18.38
C LEU A 118 -16.29 10.24 -19.61
N TRP A 119 -15.53 9.89 -20.66
CA TRP A 119 -16.06 9.30 -21.88
C TRP A 119 -16.52 7.85 -21.68
N ASN A 120 -15.69 7.06 -21.00
CA ASN A 120 -16.01 5.66 -20.70
C ASN A 120 -16.84 5.51 -19.42
N LYS A 121 -17.10 6.62 -18.71
CA LYS A 121 -17.83 6.68 -17.44
C LYS A 121 -17.31 5.69 -16.40
N ASN A 122 -15.98 5.64 -16.25
CA ASN A 122 -15.33 4.79 -15.27
C ASN A 122 -14.23 5.53 -14.49
N ALA A 123 -13.94 5.01 -13.30
CA ALA A 123 -12.84 5.46 -12.48
C ALA A 123 -12.09 4.27 -11.90
N HIS A 124 -10.77 4.32 -11.96
CA HIS A 124 -9.87 3.35 -11.35
C HIS A 124 -8.98 4.08 -10.35
N SER A 125 -8.86 3.56 -9.14
CA SER A 125 -7.95 4.08 -8.14
C SER A 125 -7.12 2.97 -7.53
N LEU A 126 -5.84 3.27 -7.31
CA LEU A 126 -4.89 2.43 -6.62
C LEU A 126 -4.28 3.22 -5.48
N VAL A 127 -4.47 2.74 -4.25
CA VAL A 127 -3.80 3.26 -3.07
C VAL A 127 -2.85 2.20 -2.55
N GLU A 128 -1.55 2.50 -2.60
CA GLU A 128 -0.50 1.61 -2.11
C GLU A 128 0.05 2.12 -0.78
N LYS A 129 0.01 1.25 0.22
CA LYS A 129 0.63 1.44 1.53
C LYS A 129 1.78 0.46 1.67
N ASN A 130 2.99 1.00 1.66
CA ASN A 130 4.22 0.26 1.94
C ASN A 130 4.67 0.57 3.37
N ALA A 131 5.03 -0.48 4.11
CA ALA A 131 5.58 -0.36 5.45
C ALA A 131 6.84 -1.22 5.56
N GLY A 132 7.98 -0.61 5.82
CA GLY A 132 9.24 -1.30 6.08
C GLY A 132 9.48 -1.43 7.57
N ILE A 133 9.91 -2.59 8.04
CA ILE A 133 10.34 -2.78 9.44
C ILE A 133 11.76 -3.33 9.40
N ALA A 134 12.64 -2.68 10.16
CA ALA A 134 14.02 -3.10 10.35
C ALA A 134 14.34 -3.19 11.84
N LEU A 135 14.97 -4.28 12.24
CA LEU A 135 15.45 -4.54 13.60
C LEU A 135 16.90 -4.98 13.50
N GLN A 136 17.79 -4.21 14.12
CA GLN A 136 19.20 -4.50 14.24
C GLN A 136 19.51 -4.68 15.72
N GLY A 137 20.17 -5.79 16.06
CA GLY A 137 20.66 -6.02 17.40
C GLY A 137 22.11 -6.43 17.41
N LEU A 138 22.82 -5.98 18.43
CA LEU A 138 24.23 -6.19 18.64
C LEU A 138 24.44 -6.65 20.08
N ILE A 139 25.13 -7.78 20.23
CA ILE A 139 25.58 -8.30 21.51
C ILE A 139 27.09 -8.39 21.44
N LYS A 140 27.78 -7.70 22.33
CA LYS A 140 29.24 -7.65 22.33
C LYS A 140 29.77 -7.91 23.73
N VAL A 141 30.78 -8.76 23.81
CA VAL A 141 31.53 -9.06 25.03
C VAL A 141 33.00 -8.83 24.71
N ASP A 142 33.59 -7.82 25.33
CA ASP A 142 35.01 -7.48 25.19
C ASP A 142 35.74 -7.81 26.49
N THR A 143 36.66 -8.76 26.42
CA THR A 143 37.51 -9.17 27.54
C THR A 143 38.96 -9.23 27.07
N SER A 144 39.90 -9.30 28.00
CA SER A 144 41.33 -9.45 27.70
C SER A 144 41.65 -10.75 26.94
N PHE A 145 40.82 -11.79 27.08
CA PHE A 145 41.07 -13.12 26.51
C PHE A 145 40.22 -13.44 25.28
N VAL A 146 39.02 -12.84 25.17
CA VAL A 146 38.13 -13.05 24.03
C VAL A 146 37.31 -11.80 23.71
N ARG A 147 37.20 -11.52 22.42
CA ARG A 147 36.26 -10.56 21.85
C ARG A 147 35.22 -11.32 21.05
N SER A 148 33.99 -11.32 21.52
CA SER A 148 32.86 -11.96 20.84
C SER A 148 31.80 -10.92 20.51
N GLN A 149 31.34 -10.94 19.27
CA GLN A 149 30.30 -10.06 18.76
C GLN A 149 29.29 -10.88 17.98
N VAL A 150 28.01 -10.69 18.28
CA VAL A 150 26.89 -11.25 17.53
C VAL A 150 26.01 -10.10 17.10
N GLU A 151 25.84 -9.96 15.80
CA GLU A 151 24.90 -9.02 15.19
C GLU A 151 23.77 -9.80 14.53
N PHE A 152 22.53 -9.40 14.76
CA PHE A 152 21.38 -9.92 14.05
C PHE A 152 20.61 -8.78 13.40
N ASN A 153 20.19 -9.01 12.16
CA ASN A 153 19.44 -8.05 11.35
C ASN A 153 18.18 -8.75 10.84
N LEU A 154 17.02 -8.19 11.16
CA LEU A 154 15.72 -8.64 10.72
C LEU A 154 15.05 -7.50 9.95
N ALA A 155 14.73 -7.73 8.69
CA ALA A 155 14.08 -6.73 7.84
C ALA A 155 12.91 -7.35 7.07
N THR A 156 11.81 -6.62 6.96
CA THR A 156 10.64 -7.02 6.19
C THR A 156 9.94 -5.80 5.60
N GLU A 157 9.37 -5.96 4.41
CA GLU A 157 8.57 -4.94 3.74
C GLU A 157 7.16 -5.50 3.54
N VAL A 158 6.18 -4.85 4.15
CA VAL A 158 4.77 -5.19 4.05
C VAL A 158 4.12 -4.21 3.09
N LYS A 159 3.48 -4.73 2.05
CA LYS A 159 2.75 -3.94 1.06
C LYS A 159 1.27 -4.23 1.15
N LEU A 160 0.44 -3.20 1.04
CA LEU A 160 -1.01 -3.31 1.00
C LEU A 160 -1.52 -2.40 -0.12
N ASN A 161 -2.23 -2.99 -1.07
CA ASN A 161 -2.78 -2.31 -2.22
C ASN A 161 -4.30 -2.34 -2.11
N LEU A 162 -4.92 -1.18 -1.98
CA LEU A 162 -6.35 -1.00 -2.10
C LEU A 162 -6.66 -0.54 -3.52
N VAL A 163 -7.30 -1.41 -4.29
CA VAL A 163 -7.78 -1.12 -5.64
C VAL A 163 -9.26 -0.80 -5.55
N SER A 164 -9.68 0.28 -6.21
CA SER A 164 -11.07 0.66 -6.34
C SER A 164 -11.41 0.83 -7.81
N ASP A 165 -12.41 0.11 -8.26
CA ASP A 165 -12.96 0.24 -9.60
C ASP A 165 -14.41 0.74 -9.51
N ILE A 166 -14.74 1.74 -10.32
CA ILE A 166 -16.05 2.37 -10.36
C ILE A 166 -16.53 2.44 -11.81
N ASP A 167 -17.73 1.93 -12.05
CA ASP A 167 -18.46 2.11 -13.29
C ASP A 167 -19.75 2.91 -13.01
N PHE A 168 -19.91 4.02 -13.70
CA PHE A 168 -21.06 4.92 -13.60
C PHE A 168 -21.76 5.12 -14.95
N TYR A 169 -21.66 4.17 -15.88
CA TYR A 169 -22.38 4.20 -17.15
C TYR A 169 -23.91 4.02 -16.98
N GLY A 170 -24.33 3.23 -15.99
CA GLY A 170 -25.72 2.97 -15.66
C GLY A 170 -25.95 2.97 -14.14
N ASN A 171 -26.07 1.80 -13.53
CA ASN A 171 -26.09 1.69 -12.07
C ASN A 171 -24.67 1.84 -11.52
N LEU A 172 -24.48 2.70 -10.52
CA LEU A 172 -23.19 2.90 -9.86
C LEU A 172 -22.69 1.57 -9.27
N ALA A 173 -21.65 1.00 -9.88
CA ALA A 173 -20.98 -0.20 -9.40
C ALA A 173 -19.62 0.16 -8.83
N LEU A 174 -19.38 -0.21 -7.56
CA LEU A 174 -18.13 0.02 -6.83
C LEU A 174 -17.56 -1.32 -6.39
N CYS A 175 -16.37 -1.67 -6.87
CA CYS A 175 -15.59 -2.81 -6.38
C CYS A 175 -14.33 -2.34 -5.66
N LEU A 176 -14.19 -2.74 -4.40
CA LEU A 176 -12.99 -2.52 -3.59
C LEU A 176 -12.25 -3.84 -3.37
N GLN A 177 -10.94 -3.84 -3.60
CA GLN A 177 -10.08 -5.00 -3.39
C GLN A 177 -8.87 -4.63 -2.55
N LEU A 178 -8.76 -5.24 -1.37
CA LEU A 178 -7.58 -5.10 -0.52
C LEU A 178 -6.64 -6.30 -0.73
N LYS A 179 -5.51 -6.07 -1.39
CA LYS A 179 -4.52 -7.09 -1.75
C LYS A 179 -3.22 -6.86 -0.98
N GLN A 180 -2.71 -7.92 -0.37
CA GLN A 180 -1.35 -8.01 0.13
C GLN A 180 -0.55 -8.87 -0.85
N PRO A 181 0.40 -8.31 -1.62
CA PRO A 181 1.26 -9.11 -2.48
C PRO A 181 2.26 -9.95 -1.66
N ASP A 182 2.94 -10.87 -2.34
CA ASP A 182 4.02 -11.65 -1.74
C ASP A 182 5.09 -10.73 -1.15
N SER A 183 5.58 -11.10 0.03
CA SER A 183 6.64 -10.37 0.71
C SER A 183 7.69 -11.34 1.26
N VAL A 184 8.83 -10.80 1.69
CA VAL A 184 9.91 -11.61 2.25
C VAL A 184 10.36 -11.03 3.58
N VAL A 185 10.68 -11.93 4.50
CA VAL A 185 11.37 -11.60 5.75
C VAL A 185 12.82 -12.04 5.61
N ARG A 186 13.74 -11.08 5.72
CA ARG A 186 15.18 -11.31 5.68
C ARG A 186 15.72 -11.32 7.10
N HIS A 187 16.37 -12.40 7.50
CA HIS A 187 17.00 -12.56 8.80
C HIS A 187 18.46 -12.98 8.61
N ASN A 188 19.38 -12.11 9.02
CA ASN A 188 20.81 -12.30 8.88
C ASN A 188 21.45 -12.29 10.27
N ILE A 189 22.31 -13.26 10.55
CA ILE A 189 23.07 -13.35 11.80
C ILE A 189 24.56 -13.38 11.44
N TYR A 190 25.34 -12.52 12.07
CA TYR A 190 26.77 -12.42 11.93
C TYR A 190 27.44 -12.59 13.29
N LYS A 191 28.30 -13.59 13.39
CA LYS A 191 29.10 -13.85 14.59
C LYS A 191 30.57 -13.67 14.27
N VAL A 192 31.26 -12.87 15.09
CA VAL A 192 32.69 -12.64 15.02
C VAL A 192 33.31 -12.93 16.38
N GLU A 193 34.29 -13.83 16.41
CA GLU A 193 35.07 -14.13 17.61
C GLU A 193 36.56 -13.96 17.32
N ARG A 194 37.27 -13.35 18.26
CA ARG A 194 38.70 -13.12 18.19
C ARG A 194 39.34 -13.31 19.56
N ILE A 195 40.47 -14.00 19.60
CA ILE A 195 41.30 -14.13 20.80
C ILE A 195 42.45 -13.11 20.67
N PRO A 196 42.50 -12.06 21.51
CA PRO A 196 43.63 -11.12 21.52
C PRO A 196 44.96 -11.86 21.73
N GLY A 197 46.01 -11.48 21.01
CA GLY A 197 47.32 -12.14 21.07
C GLY A 197 47.45 -13.43 20.24
N SER A 198 46.36 -13.96 19.68
CA SER A 198 46.38 -15.13 18.78
C SER A 198 46.05 -14.75 17.33
N LYS A 199 46.44 -15.63 16.39
CA LYS A 199 45.97 -15.59 14.99
C LYS A 199 44.53 -16.11 14.84
N HIS A 200 43.95 -16.67 15.91
CA HIS A 200 42.61 -17.25 15.88
C HIS A 200 41.53 -16.17 15.68
N ARG A 201 40.78 -16.30 14.57
CA ARG A 201 39.63 -15.46 14.23
C ARG A 201 38.55 -16.31 13.60
N LEU A 202 37.37 -16.35 14.23
CA LEU A 202 36.19 -17.00 13.70
C LEU A 202 35.22 -15.95 13.16
N ARG A 203 34.72 -16.18 11.95
CA ARG A 203 33.62 -15.42 11.38
C ARG A 203 32.60 -16.42 10.83
N LYS A 204 31.35 -16.28 11.26
CA LYS A 204 30.24 -17.10 10.79
C LYS A 204 29.08 -16.19 10.45
N SER A 205 28.51 -16.38 9.26
CA SER A 205 27.29 -15.70 8.84
C SER A 205 26.24 -16.72 8.47
N LYS A 206 24.98 -16.41 8.80
CA LYS A 206 23.82 -17.21 8.43
C LYS A 206 22.76 -16.26 7.88
N TYR A 207 22.32 -16.53 6.66
CA TYR A 207 21.29 -15.77 5.98
C TYR A 207 20.05 -16.65 5.85
N LYS A 208 18.89 -16.11 6.18
CA LYS A 208 17.61 -16.79 6.03
C LYS A 208 16.62 -15.83 5.39
N THR A 209 16.04 -16.25 4.27
CA THR A 209 14.92 -15.55 3.64
C THR A 209 13.69 -16.42 3.82
N ILE A 210 12.64 -15.85 4.41
CA ILE A 210 11.38 -16.53 4.65
C ILE A 210 10.33 -15.87 3.72
N PRO A 211 9.79 -16.59 2.73
CA PRO A 211 8.71 -16.06 1.91
C PRO A 211 7.42 -15.99 2.71
N VAL A 212 6.68 -14.90 2.52
CA VAL A 212 5.35 -14.68 3.08
C VAL A 212 4.38 -14.58 1.92
N PRO A 213 3.45 -15.54 1.76
CA PRO A 213 2.54 -15.57 0.62
C PRO A 213 1.55 -14.41 0.70
N GLY A 214 1.25 -13.84 -0.45
CA GLY A 214 0.26 -12.81 -0.65
C GLY A 214 -1.16 -13.32 -0.41
N ARG A 215 -2.04 -12.40 -0.03
CA ARG A 215 -3.43 -12.67 0.35
C ARG A 215 -4.33 -11.53 -0.10
N THR A 216 -5.58 -11.84 -0.39
CA THR A 216 -6.63 -10.85 -0.60
C THR A 216 -7.60 -10.90 0.58
N TYR A 217 -7.99 -9.73 1.08
CA TYR A 217 -8.88 -9.61 2.22
C TYR A 217 -10.30 -9.36 1.74
N ALA A 218 -11.26 -10.14 2.27
CA ALA A 218 -12.68 -9.89 2.04
C ALA A 218 -13.14 -8.69 2.88
N LEU A 219 -13.84 -7.75 2.25
CA LEU A 219 -14.35 -6.54 2.90
C LEU A 219 -15.76 -6.76 3.45
N ASN A 220 -16.79 -6.54 2.63
CA ASN A 220 -18.20 -6.78 2.98
C ASN A 220 -18.87 -7.61 1.87
N ARG A 221 -19.93 -8.35 2.20
CA ARG A 221 -20.72 -9.14 1.26
C ARG A 221 -21.21 -8.30 0.08
N LYS A 222 -21.70 -7.08 0.34
CA LYS A 222 -22.15 -6.16 -0.72
C LYS A 222 -21.02 -5.81 -1.68
N ASN A 223 -19.83 -5.51 -1.16
CA ASN A 223 -18.66 -5.25 -1.99
C ASN A 223 -18.29 -6.47 -2.86
N ASN A 224 -18.34 -7.68 -2.28
CA ASN A 224 -18.05 -8.90 -3.03
C ASN A 224 -19.08 -9.13 -4.14
N GLU A 225 -20.36 -8.86 -3.89
CA GLU A 225 -21.42 -8.94 -4.91
C GLU A 225 -21.14 -7.95 -6.06
N MET A 226 -20.77 -6.69 -5.76
CA MET A 226 -20.43 -5.69 -6.79
C MET A 226 -19.19 -6.09 -7.61
N CYS A 227 -18.14 -6.60 -6.96
CA CYS A 227 -16.94 -7.09 -7.63
C CYS A 227 -17.20 -8.28 -8.56
N ILE A 228 -18.14 -9.16 -8.20
CA ILE A 228 -18.53 -10.28 -9.08
C ILE A 228 -19.19 -9.74 -10.34
N VAL A 229 -20.14 -8.81 -10.19
CA VAL A 229 -20.88 -8.19 -11.31
C VAL A 229 -19.92 -7.56 -12.31
N GLU A 230 -18.95 -6.78 -11.83
CA GLU A 230 -17.93 -6.15 -12.66
C GLU A 230 -17.05 -7.19 -13.39
N MET A 231 -16.63 -8.24 -12.68
CA MET A 231 -15.82 -9.31 -13.28
C MET A 231 -16.61 -10.08 -14.35
N THR A 232 -17.93 -10.28 -14.19
CA THR A 232 -18.80 -10.88 -15.22
C THR A 232 -19.08 -9.97 -16.42
N LEU A 233 -19.22 -8.65 -16.22
CA LEU A 233 -19.42 -7.67 -17.30
C LEU A 233 -18.19 -7.59 -18.21
N GLY A 234 -16.98 -7.62 -17.65
CA GLY A 234 -15.73 -7.69 -18.41
C GLY A 234 -15.65 -8.94 -19.30
N PHE A 235 -16.09 -10.10 -18.79
CA PHE A 235 -16.15 -11.34 -19.58
C PHE A 235 -17.20 -11.28 -20.70
N TYR A 236 -18.36 -10.68 -20.49
CA TYR A 236 -19.38 -10.52 -21.53
C TYR A 236 -18.93 -9.57 -22.65
N MET A 237 -18.26 -8.46 -22.30
CA MET A 237 -17.70 -7.52 -23.29
C MET A 237 -16.58 -8.17 -24.10
N PHE A 238 -15.68 -8.93 -23.45
CA PHE A 238 -14.63 -9.68 -24.15
C PHE A 238 -15.21 -10.73 -25.11
N ARG A 239 -16.28 -11.42 -24.69
CA ARG A 239 -16.95 -12.43 -25.52
C ARG A 239 -17.71 -11.81 -26.69
N HIS A 240 -18.26 -10.60 -26.54
CA HIS A 240 -18.89 -9.85 -27.63
C HIS A 240 -17.88 -9.26 -28.61
N ILE A 241 -16.74 -8.76 -28.13
CA ILE A 241 -15.66 -8.23 -28.98
C ILE A 241 -14.95 -9.37 -29.73
N TYR A 242 -14.59 -10.47 -29.07
CA TYR A 242 -14.05 -11.65 -29.76
C TYR A 242 -15.08 -12.30 -30.69
N GLY A 243 -16.36 -12.35 -30.30
CA GLY A 243 -17.42 -12.85 -31.16
C GLY A 243 -17.69 -11.98 -32.39
N ALA A 244 -17.51 -10.66 -32.27
CA ALA A 244 -17.62 -9.73 -33.40
C ALA A 244 -16.39 -9.80 -34.32
N ILE A 245 -15.17 -9.94 -33.77
CA ILE A 245 -13.93 -10.10 -34.55
C ILE A 245 -13.89 -11.42 -35.32
N ILE A 246 -14.42 -12.52 -34.75
CA ILE A 246 -14.52 -13.80 -35.45
C ILE A 246 -15.54 -13.71 -36.59
N ARG A 247 -16.68 -13.03 -36.40
CA ARG A 247 -17.68 -12.82 -37.47
C ARG A 247 -17.20 -11.90 -38.60
N THR A 248 -16.37 -10.89 -38.31
CA THR A 248 -15.78 -10.07 -39.39
C THR A 248 -14.68 -10.78 -40.15
N PHE A 249 -13.93 -11.71 -39.53
CA PHE A 249 -12.99 -12.58 -40.25
C PHE A 249 -13.69 -13.61 -41.14
N ASP A 250 -14.81 -14.20 -40.70
CA ASP A 250 -15.59 -15.13 -41.54
C ASP A 250 -16.21 -14.42 -42.77
N CYS A 251 -16.65 -13.16 -42.63
CA CYS A 251 -17.16 -12.40 -43.78
C CYS A 251 -16.07 -11.89 -44.75
N ALA A 252 -14.83 -11.69 -44.28
CA ALA A 252 -13.72 -11.26 -45.15
C ALA A 252 -13.05 -12.43 -45.91
N CYS A 253 -13.14 -13.66 -45.38
CA CYS A 253 -12.64 -14.85 -46.09
C CYS A 253 -13.61 -15.39 -47.16
N LEU A 254 -14.91 -15.14 -47.04
CA LEU A 254 -15.92 -15.61 -48.00
C LEU A 254 -16.02 -14.79 -49.30
N SER A 255 -15.36 -13.63 -49.38
CA SER A 255 -15.37 -12.77 -50.58
C SER A 255 -14.12 -12.90 -51.46
N TYR A 256 -13.16 -13.77 -51.11
CA TYR A 256 -11.92 -13.98 -51.89
C TYR A 256 -11.78 -15.42 -52.48
N SER A 257 -12.87 -16.16 -52.65
CA SER A 257 -12.87 -17.49 -53.30
C SER A 257 -14.06 -17.70 -54.24
N SER A 258 -14.24 -16.76 -55.18
CA SER A 258 -15.10 -16.97 -56.35
C SER A 258 -14.54 -16.25 -57.58
N GLU A 259 -13.30 -16.56 -57.93
CA GLU A 259 -12.80 -16.47 -59.30
C GLU A 259 -11.99 -17.75 -59.56
N TYR A 260 -12.70 -18.83 -59.89
CA TYR A 260 -12.40 -19.86 -60.90
C TYR A 260 -13.51 -20.91 -60.90
#